data_AF-A0A963QUZ6-F1
#
_entry.id   AF-A0A963QUZ6-F1
#
_cell.length_a   1.000
_cell.length_b   1.000
_cell.length_c   1.000
_cell.angle_alpha   90.00
_cell.angle_beta   90.00
_cell.angle_gamma   90.00
#
_symmetry.space_group_name_H-M   'P 1'
#
loop_
_entity.id
_entity.type
_entity.pdbx_description
1 polymer ?
#
loop_
_entity_poly.entity_id
_entity_poly.type
_entity_poly.pdbx_seq_one_letter_code
_entity_poly.pdbx_strand_id
1 'polypeptide(L)'
;MSDSKSPFDAANYATAMPKLDVEAMFAMQRANIETLVAVQKIFFDLAQTMARRQSEMMKDAFDRGQAMMKTQDGKSKPADYMDEARVAMEKAVADAKETLDLGLKAQNEAVDLVVKRAAKNFDEAKQISG
;
A
#
# COMPACT_ATOMS: atom_id res chain seq x y z
N MET A 1 -1.73 -45.17 48.99
CA MET A 1 -1.38 -45.39 47.57
C MET A 1 -2.19 -44.41 46.74
N SER A 2 -1.58 -43.93 45.67
CA SER A 2 -1.77 -42.61 45.05
C SER A 2 -3.10 -42.43 44.30
N ASP A 3 -3.89 -41.40 44.64
CA ASP A 3 -4.96 -40.87 43.80
C ASP A 3 -4.35 -40.11 42.62
N SER A 4 -4.02 -40.83 41.56
CA SER A 4 -3.58 -40.22 40.30
C SER A 4 -4.79 -39.67 39.56
N LYS A 5 -5.10 -38.38 39.75
CA LYS A 5 -6.02 -37.64 38.87
C LYS A 5 -5.48 -37.74 37.43
N SER A 6 -6.36 -38.13 36.51
CA SER A 6 -6.03 -38.29 35.10
C SER A 6 -5.49 -36.97 34.53
N PRO A 7 -4.37 -36.98 33.77
CA PRO A 7 -3.86 -35.78 33.10
C PRO A 7 -4.84 -35.23 32.04
N PHE A 8 -5.93 -35.95 31.74
CA PHE A 8 -6.96 -35.55 30.78
C PHE A 8 -8.29 -35.14 31.44
N ASP A 9 -8.29 -34.86 32.75
CA ASP A 9 -9.50 -34.39 33.44
C ASP A 9 -9.85 -32.96 32.98
N ALA A 10 -10.92 -32.82 32.19
CA ALA A 10 -11.40 -31.56 31.64
C ALA A 10 -11.73 -30.51 32.72
N ALA A 11 -12.03 -30.94 33.95
CA ALA A 11 -12.27 -30.03 35.08
C ALA A 11 -10.99 -29.27 35.48
N ASN A 12 -9.80 -29.89 35.35
CA ASN A 12 -8.52 -29.21 35.63
C ASN A 12 -8.19 -28.16 34.56
N TYR A 13 -8.59 -28.39 33.30
CA TYR A 13 -8.39 -27.43 32.21
C TYR A 13 -9.37 -26.25 32.26
N ALA A 14 -10.63 -26.51 32.62
CA ALA A 14 -11.65 -25.46 32.75
C ALA A 14 -11.32 -24.45 33.87
N THR A 15 -10.61 -24.90 34.92
CA THR A 15 -10.20 -24.05 36.06
C THR A 15 -8.89 -23.28 35.78
N ALA A 16 -8.11 -23.70 34.78
CA ALA A 16 -6.80 -23.13 34.46
C ALA A 16 -6.81 -22.14 33.27
N MET A 17 -7.91 -22.06 32.50
CA MET A 17 -8.03 -21.06 31.45
C MET A 17 -8.50 -19.71 32.02
N PRO A 18 -7.76 -18.60 31.80
CA PRO A 18 -8.27 -17.26 32.06
C PRO A 18 -9.64 -17.10 31.39
N LYS A 19 -10.51 -16.26 31.96
CA LYS A 19 -11.80 -15.95 31.33
C LYS A 19 -11.53 -15.11 30.08
N LEU A 20 -11.27 -15.78 28.96
CA LEU A 20 -11.01 -15.12 27.69
C LEU A 20 -12.24 -14.32 27.25
N ASP A 21 -12.03 -13.04 26.98
CA ASP A 21 -13.04 -12.19 26.39
C ASP A 21 -13.16 -12.50 24.89
N VAL A 22 -14.11 -13.37 24.56
CA VAL A 22 -14.38 -13.82 23.18
C VAL A 22 -14.86 -12.65 22.30
N GLU A 23 -15.60 -11.70 22.85
CA GLU A 23 -16.08 -10.53 22.11
C GLU A 23 -14.90 -9.63 21.72
N ALA A 24 -13.99 -9.37 22.67
CA ALA A 24 -12.76 -8.65 22.41
C ALA A 24 -11.84 -9.38 21.40
N MET A 25 -11.79 -10.72 21.42
CA MET A 25 -11.07 -11.49 20.40
C MET A 25 -11.65 -11.28 19.00
N PHE A 26 -12.98 -11.34 18.84
CA PHE A 26 -13.62 -11.08 17.55
C PHE A 26 -13.40 -9.64 17.08
N ALA A 27 -13.47 -8.67 17.99
CA ALA A 27 -13.18 -7.27 17.68
C ALA A 27 -11.73 -7.08 17.21
N MET A 28 -10.76 -7.72 17.87
CA MET A 28 -9.34 -7.71 17.47
C MET A 28 -9.16 -8.29 16.06
N GLN A 29 -9.76 -9.43 15.75
CA GLN A 29 -9.65 -10.05 14.43
C GLN A 29 -10.31 -9.21 13.33
N ARG A 30 -11.46 -8.60 13.63
CA ARG A 30 -12.11 -7.66 12.71
C ARG A 30 -11.20 -6.47 12.40
N ALA A 31 -10.59 -5.86 13.42
CA ALA A 31 -9.67 -4.74 13.24
C ALA A 31 -8.42 -5.12 12.40
N ASN A 32 -7.93 -6.36 12.54
CA ASN A 32 -6.85 -6.87 11.70
C ASN A 32 -7.28 -6.94 10.22
N ILE A 33 -8.46 -7.47 9.94
CA ILE A 33 -8.99 -7.55 8.57
C ILE A 33 -9.20 -6.14 7.99
N GLU A 34 -9.80 -5.23 8.76
CA GLU A 34 -10.00 -3.83 8.33
C GLU A 34 -8.67 -3.14 7.99
N THR A 35 -7.60 -3.43 8.75
CA THR A 35 -6.25 -2.93 8.46
C THR A 35 -5.72 -3.50 7.13
N LEU A 36 -5.90 -4.81 6.88
CA LEU A 36 -5.49 -5.43 5.61
C LEU A 36 -6.27 -4.88 4.41
N VAL A 37 -7.56 -4.57 4.59
CA VAL A 37 -8.37 -3.91 3.57
C VAL A 37 -7.86 -2.50 3.31
N ALA A 38 -7.51 -1.74 4.34
CA ALA A 38 -6.92 -0.41 4.19
C ALA A 38 -5.56 -0.45 3.45
N VAL A 39 -4.72 -1.43 3.76
CA VAL A 39 -3.45 -1.65 3.03
C VAL A 39 -3.69 -1.95 1.55
N GLN A 40 -4.65 -2.83 1.23
CA GLN A 40 -5.01 -3.10 -0.17
C GLN A 40 -5.52 -1.86 -0.89
N LYS A 41 -6.31 -1.02 -0.20
CA LYS A 41 -6.80 0.23 -0.74
C LYS A 41 -5.67 1.20 -1.10
N ILE A 42 -4.62 1.31 -0.27
CA ILE A 42 -3.44 2.13 -0.59
C ILE A 42 -2.80 1.70 -1.91
N PHE A 43 -2.61 0.39 -2.11
CA PHE A 43 -2.05 -0.13 -3.36
C PHE A 43 -2.98 0.04 -4.57
N PHE A 44 -4.29 -0.08 -4.37
CA PHE A 44 -5.27 0.19 -5.41
C PHE A 44 -5.23 1.67 -5.83
N ASP A 45 -5.19 2.59 -4.86
CA ASP A 45 -5.12 4.03 -5.10
C ASP A 45 -3.78 4.40 -5.80
N LEU A 46 -2.68 3.73 -5.46
CA LEU A 46 -1.40 3.84 -6.17
C LEU A 46 -1.55 3.41 -7.64
N ALA A 47 -2.10 2.22 -7.90
CA ALA A 47 -2.29 1.70 -9.24
C ALA A 47 -3.21 2.62 -10.08
N GLN A 48 -4.31 3.11 -9.49
CA GLN A 48 -5.21 4.05 -10.14
C GLN A 48 -4.51 5.37 -10.49
N THR A 49 -3.67 5.87 -9.59
CA THR A 49 -2.89 7.10 -9.84
C THR A 49 -1.90 6.90 -10.97
N MET A 50 -1.16 5.78 -10.98
CA MET A 50 -0.24 5.43 -12.06
C MET A 50 -0.96 5.27 -13.41
N ALA A 51 -2.13 4.63 -13.44
CA ALA A 51 -2.91 4.45 -14.65
C ALA A 51 -3.41 5.78 -15.24
N ARG A 52 -3.87 6.70 -14.38
CA ARG A 52 -4.25 8.07 -14.81
C ARG A 52 -3.08 8.80 -15.45
N ARG A 53 -1.89 8.75 -14.82
CA ARG A 53 -0.69 9.35 -15.39
C ARG A 53 -0.29 8.77 -16.73
N GLN A 54 -0.32 7.44 -16.89
CA GLN A 54 -0.02 6.83 -18.19
C GLN A 54 -0.99 7.31 -19.29
N SER A 55 -2.27 7.49 -18.94
CA SER A 55 -3.25 8.05 -19.87
C SER A 55 -2.95 9.51 -20.24
N GLU A 56 -2.47 10.32 -19.30
CA GLU A 56 -2.08 11.72 -19.51
C GLU A 56 -0.80 11.81 -20.35
N MET A 57 0.19 10.96 -20.09
CA MET A 57 1.40 10.84 -20.91
C MET A 57 1.06 10.47 -22.36
N MET A 58 0.12 9.55 -22.57
CA MET A 58 -0.29 9.15 -23.92
C MET A 58 -1.01 10.28 -24.67
N LYS A 59 -1.84 11.07 -23.98
CA LYS A 59 -2.49 12.26 -24.55
C LYS A 59 -1.45 13.30 -24.96
N ASP A 60 -0.51 13.63 -24.07
CA ASP A 60 0.55 14.58 -24.36
C ASP A 60 1.42 14.11 -25.54
N ALA A 61 1.76 12.82 -25.62
CA ALA A 61 2.49 12.26 -26.75
C ALA A 61 1.70 12.40 -28.08
N PHE A 62 0.39 12.15 -28.05
CA PHE A 62 -0.48 12.31 -29.22
C PHE A 62 -0.57 13.77 -29.68
N ASP A 63 -0.72 14.71 -28.74
CA ASP A 63 -0.79 16.14 -29.04
C ASP A 63 0.53 16.66 -29.63
N ARG A 64 1.68 16.22 -29.09
CA ARG A 64 3.00 16.52 -29.66
C ARG A 64 3.18 15.93 -31.05
N GLY A 65 2.74 14.70 -31.29
CA GLY A 65 2.78 14.06 -32.60
C GLY A 65 1.97 14.83 -33.65
N GLN A 66 0.77 15.28 -33.29
CA GLN A 66 -0.04 16.15 -34.16
C GLN A 66 0.63 17.51 -34.42
N ALA A 67 1.26 18.11 -33.41
CA ALA A 67 1.99 19.36 -33.59
C ALA A 67 3.17 19.20 -34.56
N MET A 68 3.96 18.12 -34.41
CA MET A 68 5.09 17.82 -35.30
C MET A 68 4.65 17.61 -36.76
N MET A 69 3.53 16.90 -36.99
CA MET A 69 2.96 16.73 -38.34
C MET A 69 2.54 18.07 -38.96
N LYS A 70 2.05 19.03 -38.16
CA LYS A 70 1.67 20.37 -38.63
C LYS A 70 2.88 21.26 -38.95
N THR A 71 4.05 20.99 -38.35
CA THR A 71 5.28 21.77 -38.57
C THR A 71 6.18 21.22 -39.69
N GLN A 72 5.78 20.13 -40.36
CA GLN A 72 6.56 19.43 -41.39
C GLN A 72 6.65 20.17 -42.75
N ASP A 73 6.70 21.50 -42.74
CA ASP A 73 7.00 22.35 -43.91
C ASP A 73 8.51 22.44 -44.23
N GLY A 74 9.32 21.54 -43.66
CA GLY A 74 10.73 21.32 -44.05
C GLY A 74 11.75 22.35 -43.57
N LYS A 75 11.45 23.17 -42.55
CA LYS A 75 12.32 24.26 -42.06
C LYS A 75 12.85 24.11 -40.62
N SER A 76 12.69 22.97 -39.96
CA SER A 76 13.15 22.76 -38.58
C SER A 76 14.69 22.86 -38.48
N LYS A 77 15.19 23.69 -37.56
CA LYS A 77 16.63 23.97 -37.41
C LYS A 77 17.27 22.96 -36.45
N PRO A 78 18.58 22.66 -36.58
CA PRO A 78 19.30 21.76 -35.67
C PRO A 78 19.19 22.10 -34.17
N ALA A 79 19.01 23.38 -33.84
CA ALA A 79 18.82 23.85 -32.47
C ALA A 79 17.48 23.38 -31.86
N ASP A 80 16.42 23.29 -32.68
CA ASP A 80 15.08 22.88 -32.24
C ASP A 80 15.11 21.41 -31.75
N TYR A 81 15.89 20.56 -32.41
CA TYR A 81 16.07 19.16 -32.02
C TYR A 81 16.83 18.98 -30.69
N MET A 82 17.79 19.86 -30.38
CA MET A 82 18.54 19.79 -29.12
C MET A 82 17.68 20.24 -27.93
N ASP A 83 16.87 21.28 -28.12
CA ASP A 83 15.92 21.75 -27.11
C ASP A 83 14.82 20.71 -26.86
N GLU A 84 14.27 20.09 -27.90
CA GLU A 84 13.32 18.97 -27.77
C GLU A 84 13.90 17.78 -27.01
N ALA A 85 15.14 17.39 -27.31
CA ALA A 85 15.82 16.30 -26.61
C ALA A 85 16.03 16.62 -25.12
N ARG A 86 16.37 17.87 -24.80
CA ARG A 86 16.53 18.32 -23.41
C ARG A 86 15.21 18.28 -22.65
N VAL A 87 14.14 18.83 -23.24
CA VAL A 87 12.79 18.80 -22.65
C VAL A 87 12.31 17.36 -22.43
N ALA A 88 12.59 16.45 -23.36
CA ALA A 88 12.27 15.03 -23.22
C ALA A 88 13.03 14.37 -22.05
N MET A 89 14.32 14.68 -21.88
CA MET A 89 15.10 14.18 -20.75
C MET A 89 14.60 14.73 -19.40
N GLU A 90 14.37 16.05 -19.31
CA GLU A 90 13.86 16.68 -18.08
C GLU A 90 12.51 16.08 -17.66
N LYS A 91 11.62 15.84 -18.64
CA LYS A 91 10.35 15.15 -18.41
C LYS A 91 10.53 13.71 -17.93
N ALA A 92 11.40 12.92 -18.58
CA ALA A 92 11.62 11.53 -18.20
C ALA A 92 12.16 11.40 -16.75
N VAL A 93 13.06 12.31 -16.34
CA VAL A 93 13.56 12.35 -14.96
C VAL A 93 12.47 12.75 -13.97
N ALA A 94 11.64 13.73 -14.33
CA ALA A 94 10.51 14.13 -13.49
C ALA A 94 9.51 12.98 -13.29
N ASP A 95 9.10 12.31 -14.38
CA ASP A 95 8.16 11.18 -14.35
C ASP A 95 8.72 10.01 -13.49
N ALA A 96 10.02 9.73 -13.62
CA ALA A 96 10.69 8.70 -12.82
C ALA A 96 10.69 9.04 -11.33
N LYS A 97 11.05 10.28 -10.96
CA LYS A 97 11.03 10.74 -9.57
C LYS A 97 9.62 10.68 -8.98
N GLU A 98 8.64 11.16 -9.72
CA GLU A 98 7.24 11.18 -9.29
C GLU A 98 6.66 9.78 -9.09
N THR A 99 7.12 8.80 -9.87
CA THR A 99 6.75 7.38 -9.72
C THR A 99 7.39 6.76 -8.47
N LEU A 100 8.67 7.09 -8.20
CA LEU A 100 9.36 6.66 -6.99
C LEU A 100 8.70 7.24 -5.74
N ASP A 101 8.40 8.54 -5.74
CA ASP A 101 7.69 9.21 -4.64
C ASP A 101 6.30 8.59 -4.42
N LEU A 102 5.61 8.26 -5.53
CA LEU A 102 4.43 7.38 -5.62
C LEU A 102 4.55 6.13 -4.73
N GLY A 103 5.48 5.28 -5.13
CA GLY A 103 5.70 3.98 -4.53
C GLY A 103 6.20 4.05 -3.08
N LEU A 104 7.08 5.00 -2.76
CA LEU A 104 7.60 5.18 -1.40
C LEU A 104 6.51 5.64 -0.44
N LYS A 105 5.67 6.57 -0.86
CA LYS A 105 4.54 7.03 -0.04
C LYS A 105 3.57 5.87 0.27
N ALA A 106 3.16 5.12 -0.74
CA ALA A 106 2.26 3.99 -0.56
C ALA A 106 2.85 2.90 0.38
N GLN A 107 4.14 2.59 0.23
CA GLN A 107 4.82 1.64 1.11
C GLN A 107 4.88 2.14 2.56
N ASN A 108 5.23 3.41 2.76
CA ASN A 108 5.31 3.99 4.10
C ASN A 108 3.94 4.01 4.79
N GLU A 109 2.87 4.39 4.08
CA GLU A 109 1.51 4.37 4.61
C GLU A 109 1.05 2.94 4.98
N ALA A 110 1.35 1.96 4.13
CA ALA A 110 1.02 0.56 4.41
C ALA A 110 1.77 0.02 5.64
N VAL A 111 3.08 0.29 5.74
CA VAL A 111 3.90 -0.12 6.89
C VAL A 111 3.41 0.54 8.17
N ASP A 112 3.11 1.84 8.14
CA ASP A 112 2.61 2.57 9.31
C ASP A 112 1.29 1.97 9.84
N LEU A 113 0.34 1.62 8.95
CA LEU A 113 -0.89 0.94 9.34
C LEU A 113 -0.62 -0.42 10.01
N VAL A 114 0.26 -1.23 9.43
CA VAL A 114 0.61 -2.56 9.96
C VAL A 114 1.29 -2.45 11.31
N VAL A 115 2.26 -1.54 11.46
CA VAL A 115 2.98 -1.32 12.72
C VAL A 115 2.02 -0.84 13.82
N LYS A 116 1.15 0.12 13.51
CA LYS A 116 0.12 0.59 14.47
C LYS A 116 -0.83 -0.53 14.87
N ARG A 117 -1.26 -1.38 13.92
CA ARG A 117 -2.13 -2.51 14.20
C ARG A 117 -1.43 -3.58 15.04
N ALA A 118 -0.15 -3.86 14.76
CA ALA A 118 0.65 -4.77 15.57
C ALA A 118 0.78 -4.27 17.02
N ALA A 119 1.07 -2.99 17.23
CA ALA A 119 1.11 -2.40 18.57
C ALA A 119 -0.23 -2.57 19.31
N LYS A 120 -1.35 -2.26 18.65
CA LYS A 120 -2.70 -2.45 19.22
C LYS A 120 -3.03 -3.91 19.51
N ASN A 121 -2.62 -4.86 18.65
CA ASN A 121 -2.79 -6.30 18.91
C ASN A 121 -2.12 -6.70 20.24
N PHE A 122 -0.93 -6.18 20.55
CA PHE A 122 -0.26 -6.48 21.82
C PHE A 122 -1.01 -5.93 23.03
N ASP A 123 -1.59 -4.75 22.92
CA ASP A 123 -2.37 -4.15 24.01
C ASP A 123 -3.72 -4.86 24.20
N GLU A 124 -4.40 -5.20 23.11
CA GLU A 124 -5.66 -5.95 23.14
C GLU A 124 -5.46 -7.39 23.66
N ALA A 125 -4.36 -8.06 23.30
CA ALA A 125 -4.03 -9.39 23.80
C ALA A 125 -3.91 -9.44 25.34
N LYS A 126 -3.31 -8.41 25.95
CA LYS A 126 -3.23 -8.28 27.42
C LYS A 126 -4.59 -8.08 28.07
N GLN A 127 -5.51 -7.40 27.38
CA GLN A 127 -6.87 -7.15 27.87
C GLN A 127 -7.74 -8.41 27.76
N ILE A 128 -7.61 -9.14 26.65
CA ILE A 128 -8.32 -10.40 26.39
C ILE A 128 -7.93 -11.48 27.42
N SER A 129 -6.67 -11.52 27.84
CA SER A 129 -6.12 -12.53 28.75
C SER A 129 -6.19 -12.16 30.24
N GLY A 130 -7.03 -11.19 30.62
CA GLY A 130 -7.16 -10.69 31.99
C GLY A 130 -7.16 -11.77 33.07
#